data_AF-A0A143QQB0-F1
#
_entry.id   AF-A0A143QQB0-F1
#
_cell.length_a   1.000
_cell.length_b   1.000
_cell.length_c   1.000
_cell.angle_alpha   90.00
_cell.angle_beta   90.00
_cell.angle_gamma   90.00
#
_symmetry.space_group_name_H-M   'P 1'
#
loop_
_entity.id
_entity.type
_entity.pdbx_description
1 polymer ?
#
loop_
_entity_poly.entity_id
_entity_poly.type
_entity_poly.pdbx_seq_one_letter_code
_entity_poly.pdbx_strand_id
1 'polypeptide(L)'
;MALGSLSSTASSYAARRQVTTLLSLADSRLPTGGHVHSGGVEEAIASGFVRDIDTLEAFLRRRIRTSGATAASIAGAVVLGSLDTDAADAECDARTPSPAVRAASRAQGRGLLRLAKSAWPHHDWLSIGRRPHLAVAAGHVGLAADLSVADTAAVQVYITMTGSAIAAQRLLALDPAEVASCTIRLGDFCDEVADAACASLPVLMELSDPLLDMFAEAHAVRDRPLFVS
;
A
#
# COMPACT_ATOMS: atom_id res chain seq x y z
N MET A 1 -50.37 -24.80 -27.87
CA MET A 1 -50.40 -24.87 -26.39
C MET A 1 -49.37 -25.93 -26.00
N ALA A 2 -48.15 -25.65 -25.51
CA ALA A 2 -47.39 -24.43 -25.28
C ALA A 2 -45.91 -24.80 -25.55
N LEU A 3 -45.21 -23.97 -26.34
CA LEU A 3 -43.75 -23.94 -26.41
C LEU A 3 -43.26 -23.10 -25.22
N GLY A 4 -42.52 -23.69 -24.30
CA GLY A 4 -41.92 -23.02 -23.15
C GLY A 4 -40.40 -23.00 -23.28
N SER A 5 -39.89 -21.87 -23.77
CA SER A 5 -38.49 -21.58 -24.09
C SER A 5 -37.56 -21.57 -22.89
N LEU A 6 -36.38 -22.16 -23.08
CA LEU A 6 -35.15 -21.82 -22.37
C LEU A 6 -34.79 -20.34 -22.65
N SER A 7 -34.69 -19.53 -21.60
CA SER A 7 -33.94 -18.25 -21.58
C SER A 7 -33.54 -18.03 -20.13
N SER A 8 -32.31 -18.31 -19.74
CA SER A 8 -31.22 -17.32 -19.76
C SER A 8 -31.69 -15.98 -19.19
N THR A 9 -31.49 -15.81 -17.89
CA THR A 9 -31.25 -14.49 -17.29
C THR A 9 -29.92 -14.58 -16.57
N ALA A 10 -28.86 -14.58 -17.38
CA ALA A 10 -27.60 -13.95 -17.01
C ALA A 10 -27.91 -12.51 -16.54
N SER A 11 -28.22 -12.36 -15.25
CA SER A 11 -28.30 -11.05 -14.62
C SER A 11 -26.87 -10.62 -14.37
N SER A 12 -26.38 -9.80 -15.30
CA SER A 12 -25.11 -9.10 -15.22
C SER A 12 -24.95 -8.44 -13.85
N TYR A 13 -24.03 -8.96 -13.03
CA TYR A 13 -23.42 -8.18 -11.96
C TYR A 13 -22.65 -7.04 -12.65
N ALA A 14 -23.32 -5.92 -12.91
CA ALA A 14 -22.61 -4.68 -13.15
C ALA A 14 -21.74 -4.45 -11.90
N ALA A 15 -20.42 -4.52 -12.05
CA ALA A 15 -19.47 -4.37 -10.97
C ALA A 15 -19.87 -3.15 -10.14
N ARG A 16 -20.23 -3.38 -8.88
CA ARG A 16 -20.71 -2.32 -7.99
C ARG A 16 -19.56 -1.34 -7.82
N ARG A 17 -19.75 -0.07 -8.20
CA ARG A 17 -18.72 0.95 -7.98
C ARG A 17 -18.48 1.10 -6.47
N GLN A 18 -17.31 0.69 -6.01
CA GLN A 18 -16.87 0.70 -4.61
C GLN A 18 -16.07 1.96 -4.25
N VAL A 19 -16.36 3.08 -4.92
CA VAL A 19 -15.55 4.31 -4.83
C VAL A 19 -15.44 4.82 -3.39
N THR A 20 -16.53 4.83 -2.63
CA THR A 20 -16.50 5.28 -1.23
C THR A 20 -15.61 4.38 -0.35
N THR A 21 -15.66 3.06 -0.55
CA THR A 21 -14.80 2.11 0.15
C THR A 21 -13.33 2.35 -0.20
N LEU A 22 -13.02 2.52 -1.48
CA LEU A 22 -11.69 2.83 -1.99
C LEU A 22 -11.14 4.12 -1.37
N LEU A 23 -11.92 5.21 -1.41
CA LEU A 23 -11.55 6.49 -0.79
C LEU A 23 -11.36 6.36 0.72
N SER A 24 -12.16 5.54 1.39
CA SER A 24 -12.02 5.31 2.85
C SER A 24 -10.74 4.54 3.17
N LEU A 25 -10.36 3.57 2.33
CA LEU A 25 -9.12 2.81 2.49
C LEU A 25 -7.87 3.67 2.20
N ALA A 26 -8.00 4.65 1.30
CA ALA A 26 -6.97 5.63 0.99
C ALA A 26 -6.92 6.82 1.96
N ASP A 27 -7.89 6.97 2.86
CA ASP A 27 -7.94 8.10 3.81
C ASP A 27 -6.82 8.00 4.85
N SER A 28 -6.00 9.04 4.97
CA SER A 28 -4.90 9.08 5.94
C SER A 28 -5.35 9.02 7.40
N ARG A 29 -6.64 9.26 7.69
CA ARG A 29 -7.24 9.18 9.02
C ARG A 29 -7.64 7.75 9.39
N LEU A 30 -7.57 6.79 8.47
CA LEU A 30 -7.91 5.41 8.75
C LEU A 30 -7.02 4.87 9.89
N PRO A 31 -7.60 4.26 10.95
CA PRO A 31 -6.86 3.93 12.17
C PRO A 31 -6.05 2.62 12.03
N THR A 32 -5.27 2.50 10.96
CA THR A 32 -4.40 1.34 10.68
C THR A 32 -3.01 1.49 11.32
N GLY A 33 -2.71 2.67 11.88
CA GLY A 33 -1.38 3.02 12.38
C GLY A 33 -0.43 3.56 11.31
N GLY A 34 -0.87 3.75 10.06
CA GLY A 34 -0.01 4.30 9.00
C GLY A 34 0.60 5.67 9.33
N HIS A 35 -0.10 6.50 10.11
CA HIS A 35 0.36 7.84 10.49
C HIS A 35 1.58 7.87 11.43
N VAL A 36 1.93 6.75 12.08
CA VAL A 36 3.18 6.66 12.85
C VAL A 36 4.34 6.14 12.02
N HIS A 37 4.12 5.73 10.77
CA HIS A 37 5.16 5.24 9.88
C HIS A 37 5.60 6.32 8.88
N SER A 38 6.86 6.76 8.98
CA SER A 38 7.39 7.80 8.08
C SER A 38 7.73 7.26 6.68
N GLY A 39 7.95 5.95 6.59
CA GLY A 39 8.39 5.31 5.36
C GLY A 39 9.84 5.64 5.00
N GLY A 40 10.67 5.92 6.00
CA GLY A 40 12.08 6.31 5.86
C GLY A 40 12.30 7.79 5.62
N VAL A 41 11.25 8.61 5.46
CA VAL A 41 11.40 10.04 5.15
C VAL A 41 12.01 10.82 6.31
N GLU A 42 11.77 10.39 7.57
CA GLU A 42 12.40 11.03 8.73
C GLU A 42 13.93 10.92 8.67
N GLU A 43 14.44 9.73 8.37
CA GLU A 43 15.88 9.52 8.26
C GLU A 43 16.45 10.14 6.98
N ALA A 44 15.70 10.15 5.88
CA ALA A 44 16.09 10.85 4.67
C ALA A 44 16.24 12.37 4.91
N ILE A 45 15.38 12.96 5.75
CA ILE A 45 15.48 14.37 6.17
C ILE A 45 16.70 14.55 7.08
N ALA A 46 16.84 13.71 8.10
CA ALA A 46 17.95 13.82 9.04
C ALA A 46 19.33 13.66 8.38
N SER A 47 19.40 12.81 7.35
CA SER A 47 20.60 12.58 6.53
C SER A 47 20.78 13.61 5.40
N GLY A 48 19.89 14.61 5.27
CA GLY A 48 20.01 15.70 4.30
C GLY A 48 19.62 15.37 2.85
N PHE A 49 19.05 14.19 2.60
CA PHE A 49 18.56 13.79 1.28
C PHE A 49 17.25 14.48 0.91
N VAL A 50 16.40 14.77 1.90
CA VAL A 50 15.13 15.48 1.73
C VAL A 50 15.18 16.76 2.57
N ARG A 51 15.05 17.92 1.92
CA ARG A 51 15.26 19.24 2.54
C ARG A 51 14.18 20.25 2.19
N ASP A 52 13.45 20.01 1.11
CA ASP A 52 12.49 20.93 0.51
C ASP A 52 11.46 20.14 -0.32
N ILE A 53 10.55 20.86 -0.98
CA ILE A 53 9.47 20.26 -1.79
C ILE A 53 10.00 19.48 -3.01
N ASP A 54 11.08 19.95 -3.64
CA ASP A 54 11.65 19.32 -4.84
C ASP A 54 12.31 17.99 -4.50
N THR A 55 13.11 17.98 -3.43
CA THR A 55 13.74 16.76 -2.92
C THR A 55 12.71 15.79 -2.30
N LEU A 56 11.62 16.29 -1.73
CA LEU A 56 10.48 15.47 -1.32
C LEU A 56 9.80 14.81 -2.54
N GLU A 57 9.51 15.56 -3.61
CA GLU A 57 8.91 14.97 -4.82
C GLU A 57 9.79 13.85 -5.38
N ALA A 58 11.11 14.05 -5.43
CA ALA A 58 12.06 13.02 -5.85
C ALA A 58 12.03 11.77 -4.95
N PHE A 59 11.95 11.96 -3.62
CA PHE A 59 11.83 10.87 -2.66
C PHE A 59 10.51 10.10 -2.82
N LEU A 60 9.39 10.81 -2.99
CA LEU A 60 8.07 10.19 -3.23
C LEU A 60 8.07 9.40 -4.54
N ARG A 61 8.61 9.95 -5.62
CA ARG A 61 8.71 9.23 -6.91
C ARG A 61 9.50 7.92 -6.79
N ARG A 62 10.60 7.94 -6.06
CA ARG A 62 11.39 6.74 -5.74
C ARG A 62 10.53 5.72 -5.00
N ARG A 63 9.89 6.12 -3.91
CA ARG A 63 9.05 5.23 -3.09
C ARG A 63 7.91 4.59 -3.88
N ILE A 64 7.21 5.38 -4.69
CA ILE A 64 6.12 4.94 -5.57
C ILE A 64 6.65 3.85 -6.52
N ARG A 65 7.74 4.13 -7.26
CA ARG A 65 8.31 3.19 -8.22
C ARG A 65 8.87 1.92 -7.59
N THR A 66 9.36 1.96 -6.37
CA THR A 66 10.01 0.79 -5.73
C THR A 66 9.04 0.11 -4.78
N SER A 67 9.02 0.53 -3.52
CA SER A 67 8.19 -0.06 -2.46
C SER A 67 6.69 -0.09 -2.82
N GLY A 68 6.17 0.97 -3.45
CA GLY A 68 4.78 1.06 -3.86
C GLY A 68 4.43 0.04 -4.94
N ALA A 69 5.20 0.01 -6.03
CA ALA A 69 5.02 -0.96 -7.12
C ALA A 69 5.13 -2.43 -6.64
N THR A 70 6.14 -2.75 -5.84
CA THR A 70 6.33 -4.10 -5.29
C THR A 70 5.15 -4.50 -4.40
N ALA A 71 4.76 -3.64 -3.45
CA ALA A 71 3.62 -3.91 -2.56
C ALA A 71 2.30 -4.04 -3.33
N ALA A 72 2.08 -3.19 -4.33
CA ALA A 72 0.89 -3.24 -5.19
C ALA A 72 0.82 -4.54 -5.99
N SER A 73 1.94 -5.02 -6.55
CA SER A 73 1.98 -6.29 -7.28
C SER A 73 1.66 -7.49 -6.38
N ILE A 74 2.18 -7.51 -5.14
CA ILE A 74 1.89 -8.59 -4.18
C ILE A 74 0.42 -8.55 -3.74
N ALA A 75 -0.10 -7.38 -3.38
CA ALA A 75 -1.50 -7.24 -3.01
C ALA A 75 -2.43 -7.63 -4.17
N GLY A 76 -2.08 -7.23 -5.39
CA GLY A 76 -2.80 -7.60 -6.61
C GLY A 76 -2.77 -9.10 -6.90
N ALA A 77 -1.63 -9.78 -6.68
CA ALA A 77 -1.50 -11.23 -6.83
C ALA A 77 -2.36 -12.01 -5.84
N VAL A 78 -2.49 -11.51 -4.60
CA VAL A 78 -3.42 -12.07 -3.60
C VAL A 78 -4.87 -11.91 -4.05
N VAL A 79 -5.27 -10.72 -4.54
CA VAL A 79 -6.63 -10.49 -5.07
C VAL A 79 -6.92 -11.36 -6.30
N LEU A 80 -5.94 -11.51 -7.19
CA LEU A 80 -6.03 -12.37 -8.37
C LEU A 80 -6.13 -13.85 -8.01
N GLY A 81 -5.70 -14.24 -6.80
CA GLY A 81 -5.61 -15.63 -6.36
C GLY A 81 -4.43 -16.38 -6.98
N SER A 82 -3.45 -15.67 -7.55
CA SER A 82 -2.24 -16.27 -8.13
C SER A 82 -1.15 -16.54 -7.10
N LEU A 83 -1.32 -16.04 -5.87
CA LEU A 83 -0.39 -16.21 -4.76
C LEU A 83 -1.19 -16.44 -3.47
N ASP A 84 -0.94 -17.55 -2.78
CA ASP A 84 -1.53 -17.79 -1.46
C ASP A 84 -0.87 -16.91 -0.38
N THR A 85 -1.48 -16.85 0.81
CA THR A 85 -1.02 -15.97 1.90
C THR A 85 0.43 -16.23 2.30
N ASP A 86 0.81 -17.50 2.48
CA ASP A 86 2.13 -17.86 3.01
C ASP A 86 3.22 -17.59 1.98
N ALA A 87 2.95 -17.90 0.71
CA ALA A 87 3.80 -17.54 -0.40
C ALA A 87 3.92 -16.01 -0.55
N ALA A 88 2.81 -15.26 -0.40
CA ALA A 88 2.84 -13.80 -0.47
C ALA A 88 3.67 -13.16 0.64
N ASP A 89 3.58 -13.67 1.87
CA ASP A 89 4.42 -13.24 2.98
C ASP A 89 5.91 -13.56 2.72
N ALA A 90 6.20 -14.74 2.16
CA ALA A 90 7.57 -15.12 1.78
C ALA A 90 8.14 -14.24 0.66
N GLU A 91 7.35 -13.88 -0.35
CA GLU A 91 7.75 -12.96 -1.42
C GLU A 91 8.02 -11.54 -0.87
N CYS A 92 7.24 -11.10 0.13
CA CYS A 92 7.51 -9.87 0.89
C CYS A 92 8.84 -9.95 1.65
N ASP A 93 9.09 -11.04 2.39
CA ASP A 93 10.34 -11.24 3.14
C ASP A 93 11.57 -11.26 2.23
N ALA A 94 11.46 -11.90 1.06
CA ALA A 94 12.53 -11.99 0.06
C ALA A 94 12.87 -10.63 -0.57
N ARG A 95 11.87 -9.76 -0.79
CA ARG A 95 12.04 -8.41 -1.36
C ARG A 95 12.31 -7.33 -0.33
N THR A 96 12.33 -7.68 0.95
CA THR A 96 12.58 -6.74 2.05
C THR A 96 13.75 -7.24 2.89
N PRO A 97 15.01 -7.03 2.44
CA PRO A 97 16.18 -7.52 3.17
C PRO A 97 16.30 -6.92 4.58
N SER A 98 15.92 -5.65 4.76
CA SER A 98 15.97 -4.94 6.04
C SER A 98 15.03 -5.55 7.09
N PRO A 99 15.56 -6.04 8.23
CA PRO A 99 14.74 -6.40 9.39
C PRO A 99 13.82 -5.28 9.88
N ALA A 100 14.28 -4.02 9.89
CA ALA A 100 13.49 -2.87 10.30
C ALA A 100 12.26 -2.69 9.39
N VAL A 101 12.44 -2.67 8.07
CA VAL A 101 11.31 -2.55 7.12
C VAL A 101 10.35 -3.72 7.24
N ARG A 102 10.83 -4.96 7.44
CA ARG A 102 9.96 -6.13 7.68
C ARG A 102 9.12 -5.96 8.94
N ALA A 103 9.75 -5.52 10.03
CA ALA A 103 9.04 -5.29 11.29
C ALA A 103 7.96 -4.20 11.14
N ALA A 104 8.27 -3.11 10.44
CA ALA A 104 7.33 -2.03 10.15
C ALA A 104 6.17 -2.49 9.26
N SER A 105 6.45 -3.22 8.18
CA SER A 105 5.42 -3.81 7.31
C SER A 105 4.48 -4.71 8.10
N ARG A 106 5.01 -5.61 8.95
CA ARG A 106 4.20 -6.53 9.77
C ARG A 106 3.42 -5.80 10.87
N ALA A 107 3.95 -4.69 11.39
CA ALA A 107 3.22 -3.85 12.34
C ALA A 107 2.01 -3.16 11.67
N GLN A 108 2.21 -2.61 10.48
CA GLN A 108 1.15 -2.00 9.67
C GLN A 108 0.12 -3.04 9.21
N GLY A 109 0.55 -4.20 8.71
CA GLY A 109 -0.33 -5.30 8.31
C GLY A 109 -1.20 -5.80 9.47
N ARG A 110 -0.64 -5.94 10.68
CA ARG A 110 -1.42 -6.23 11.89
C ARG A 110 -2.44 -5.13 12.21
N GLY A 111 -2.08 -3.86 12.04
CA GLY A 111 -2.96 -2.72 12.23
C GLY A 111 -4.16 -2.76 11.29
N LEU A 112 -3.89 -2.91 9.99
CA LEU A 112 -4.90 -3.03 8.94
C LEU A 112 -5.81 -4.25 9.16
N LEU A 113 -5.24 -5.43 9.44
CA LEU A 113 -6.02 -6.66 9.68
C LEU A 113 -6.99 -6.51 10.86
N ARG A 114 -6.58 -5.82 11.93
CA ARG A 114 -7.45 -5.58 13.09
C ARG A 114 -8.67 -4.75 12.72
N LEU A 115 -8.48 -3.69 11.95
CA LEU A 115 -9.56 -2.87 11.44
C LEU A 115 -10.46 -3.68 10.49
N ALA A 116 -9.85 -4.42 9.56
CA ALA A 116 -10.54 -5.20 8.55
C ALA A 116 -11.50 -6.24 9.15
N LYS A 117 -11.06 -6.94 10.21
CA LYS A 117 -11.91 -7.90 10.96
C LYS A 117 -13.17 -7.25 11.54
N SER A 118 -13.10 -5.97 11.92
CA SER A 118 -14.25 -5.23 12.43
C SER A 118 -15.16 -4.70 11.30
N ALA A 119 -14.58 -4.28 10.18
CA ALA A 119 -15.31 -3.70 9.06
C ALA A 119 -16.00 -4.77 8.18
N TRP A 120 -15.40 -5.96 8.06
CA TRP A 120 -15.92 -7.11 7.30
C TRP A 120 -15.95 -8.37 8.17
N PRO A 121 -16.86 -8.44 9.16
CA PRO A 121 -16.92 -9.56 10.10
C PRO A 121 -17.33 -10.90 9.48
N HIS A 122 -17.88 -10.88 8.26
CA HIS A 122 -18.33 -12.06 7.52
C HIS A 122 -17.27 -12.64 6.58
N HIS A 123 -16.16 -11.95 6.36
CA HIS A 123 -15.05 -12.47 5.55
C HIS A 123 -14.24 -13.49 6.36
N ASP A 124 -13.74 -14.53 5.69
CA ASP A 124 -12.89 -15.54 6.35
C ASP A 124 -11.45 -15.02 6.51
N TRP A 125 -11.11 -14.67 7.74
CA TRP A 125 -9.77 -14.19 8.10
C TRP A 125 -8.88 -15.27 8.72
N LEU A 126 -9.26 -16.56 8.65
CA LEU A 126 -8.46 -17.66 9.24
C LEU A 126 -7.21 -17.96 8.42
N SER A 127 -7.27 -17.75 7.09
CA SER A 127 -6.17 -17.97 6.16
C SER A 127 -5.05 -16.91 6.26
N ILE A 128 -5.30 -15.79 6.95
CA ILE A 128 -4.31 -14.75 7.16
C ILE A 128 -3.70 -14.86 8.57
N GLY A 129 -2.36 -14.95 8.61
CA GLY A 129 -1.60 -15.02 9.85
C GLY A 129 -1.85 -13.82 10.78
N ARG A 130 -1.32 -13.88 12.02
CA ARG A 130 -1.53 -12.81 13.03
C ARG A 130 -0.76 -11.52 12.74
N ARG A 131 0.33 -11.58 11.98
CA ARG A 131 1.24 -10.48 11.66
C ARG A 131 1.68 -10.55 10.19
N PRO A 132 0.73 -10.52 9.24
CA PRO A 132 1.04 -10.53 7.83
C PRO A 132 1.79 -9.24 7.45
N HIS A 133 2.51 -9.25 6.34
CA HIS A 133 2.97 -8.01 5.73
C HIS A 133 1.79 -7.13 5.31
N LEU A 134 2.02 -5.81 5.23
CA LEU A 134 0.99 -4.85 4.84
C LEU A 134 0.39 -5.18 3.47
N ALA A 135 1.21 -5.52 2.47
CA ALA A 135 0.75 -5.87 1.13
C ALA A 135 -0.19 -7.10 1.13
N VAL A 136 0.13 -8.13 1.93
CA VAL A 136 -0.70 -9.33 2.06
C VAL A 136 -2.03 -8.98 2.73
N ALA A 137 -2.00 -8.23 3.84
CA ALA A 137 -3.22 -7.75 4.49
C ALA A 137 -4.08 -6.89 3.55
N ALA A 138 -3.45 -6.04 2.72
CA ALA A 138 -4.14 -5.22 1.75
C ALA A 138 -4.82 -6.03 0.65
N GLY A 139 -4.18 -7.09 0.15
CA GLY A 139 -4.81 -8.01 -0.81
C GLY A 139 -6.06 -8.68 -0.24
N HIS A 140 -5.99 -9.18 0.99
CA HIS A 140 -7.17 -9.75 1.68
C HIS A 140 -8.26 -8.71 1.96
N VAL A 141 -7.89 -7.46 2.28
CA VAL A 141 -8.86 -6.36 2.37
C VAL A 141 -9.51 -6.08 1.02
N GLY A 142 -8.75 -6.12 -0.08
CA GLY A 142 -9.27 -6.02 -1.44
C GLY A 142 -10.33 -7.09 -1.72
N LEU A 143 -10.06 -8.34 -1.36
CA LEU A 143 -11.03 -9.45 -1.46
C LEU A 143 -12.27 -9.22 -0.58
N ALA A 144 -12.10 -8.86 0.69
CA ALA A 144 -13.20 -8.63 1.62
C ALA A 144 -14.10 -7.45 1.20
N ALA A 145 -13.52 -6.47 0.53
CA ALA A 145 -14.19 -5.28 0.03
C ALA A 145 -14.65 -5.42 -1.43
N ASP A 146 -14.58 -6.60 -2.07
CA ASP A 146 -14.86 -6.81 -3.49
C ASP A 146 -14.19 -5.76 -4.42
N LEU A 147 -12.95 -5.37 -4.12
CA LEU A 147 -12.16 -4.47 -4.95
C LEU A 147 -11.50 -5.23 -6.10
N SER A 148 -11.33 -4.56 -7.23
CA SER A 148 -10.52 -5.09 -8.31
C SER A 148 -9.02 -5.12 -7.95
N VAL A 149 -8.24 -5.88 -8.73
CA VAL A 149 -6.77 -5.85 -8.65
C VAL A 149 -6.25 -4.41 -8.83
N ALA A 150 -6.82 -3.68 -9.81
CA ALA A 150 -6.46 -2.29 -10.10
C ALA A 150 -6.78 -1.35 -8.93
N ASP A 151 -7.98 -1.43 -8.36
CA ASP A 151 -8.37 -0.62 -7.20
C ASP A 151 -7.46 -0.88 -5.99
N THR A 152 -7.13 -2.15 -5.74
CA THR A 152 -6.26 -2.55 -4.62
C THR A 152 -4.83 -2.04 -4.84
N ALA A 153 -4.29 -2.18 -6.05
CA ALA A 153 -2.99 -1.65 -6.43
C ALA A 153 -2.94 -0.12 -6.28
N ALA A 154 -3.95 0.59 -6.80
CA ALA A 154 -4.05 2.05 -6.72
C ALA A 154 -4.03 2.55 -5.26
N VAL A 155 -4.81 1.91 -4.37
CA VAL A 155 -4.79 2.25 -2.93
C VAL A 155 -3.39 2.04 -2.35
N GLN A 156 -2.75 0.90 -2.62
CA GLN A 156 -1.41 0.60 -2.08
C GLN A 156 -0.35 1.62 -2.53
N VAL A 157 -0.36 2.00 -3.80
CA VAL A 157 0.56 3.00 -4.34
C VAL A 157 0.27 4.38 -3.72
N TYR A 158 -1.00 4.77 -3.66
CA TYR A 158 -1.42 6.07 -3.14
C TYR A 158 -1.08 6.26 -1.65
N ILE A 159 -1.33 5.26 -0.80
CA ILE A 159 -0.98 5.37 0.63
C ILE A 159 0.54 5.37 0.87
N THR A 160 1.31 4.73 -0.02
CA THR A 160 2.77 4.79 0.00
C THR A 160 3.27 6.22 -0.24
N MET A 161 2.68 6.94 -1.19
CA MET A 161 3.00 8.36 -1.41
C MET A 161 2.58 9.23 -0.22
N THR A 162 1.29 9.18 0.12
CA THR A 162 0.68 10.14 1.06
C THR A 162 1.23 10.01 2.48
N GLY A 163 1.56 8.80 2.93
CA GLY A 163 2.18 8.59 4.25
C GLY A 163 3.48 9.38 4.43
N SER A 164 4.40 9.32 3.45
CA SER A 164 5.65 10.07 3.52
C SER A 164 5.47 11.57 3.26
N ALA A 165 4.54 11.96 2.39
CA ALA A 165 4.26 13.37 2.12
C ALA A 165 3.78 14.09 3.39
N ILE A 166 2.84 13.48 4.13
CA ILE A 166 2.30 14.03 5.39
C ILE A 166 3.38 14.08 6.47
N ALA A 167 4.23 13.05 6.58
CA ALA A 167 5.33 13.04 7.54
C ALA A 167 6.36 14.15 7.23
N ALA A 168 6.78 14.27 5.97
CA ALA A 168 7.73 15.29 5.54
C ALA A 168 7.19 16.71 5.75
N GLN A 169 5.91 16.95 5.44
CA GLN A 169 5.27 18.24 5.69
C GLN A 169 5.44 18.68 7.15
N ARG A 170 5.23 17.76 8.10
CA ARG A 170 5.36 18.05 9.54
C ARG A 170 6.81 18.21 9.98
N LEU A 171 7.71 17.39 9.43
CA LEU A 171 9.12 17.38 9.82
C LEU A 171 9.90 18.59 9.29
N LEU A 172 9.57 19.06 8.08
CA LEU A 172 10.22 20.20 7.44
C LEU A 172 9.43 21.51 7.55
N ALA A 173 8.23 21.46 8.17
CA ALA A 173 7.30 22.59 8.23
C ALA A 173 6.99 23.20 6.84
N LEU A 174 6.84 22.34 5.82
CA LEU A 174 6.50 22.76 4.46
C LEU A 174 5.08 23.35 4.40
N ASP A 175 4.83 24.20 3.40
CA ASP A 175 3.49 24.70 3.12
C ASP A 175 2.54 23.53 2.77
N PRO A 176 1.42 23.35 3.52
CA PRO A 176 0.44 22.32 3.22
C PRO A 176 -0.09 22.36 1.78
N ALA A 177 -0.23 23.56 1.18
CA ALA A 177 -0.72 23.71 -0.18
C ALA A 177 0.32 23.22 -1.22
N GLU A 178 1.60 23.45 -0.97
CA GLU A 178 2.69 22.95 -1.84
C GLU A 178 2.77 21.43 -1.81
N VAL A 179 2.68 20.83 -0.62
CA VAL A 179 2.66 19.36 -0.46
C VAL A 179 1.44 18.75 -1.12
N ALA A 180 0.24 19.35 -0.93
CA ALA A 180 -0.97 18.89 -1.60
C ALA A 180 -0.84 18.97 -3.13
N SER A 181 -0.35 20.10 -3.65
CA SER A 181 -0.10 20.27 -5.09
C SER A 181 0.87 19.23 -5.64
N CYS A 182 1.95 18.92 -4.90
CA CYS A 182 2.90 17.86 -5.22
C CYS A 182 2.20 16.50 -5.32
N THR A 183 1.41 16.12 -4.32
CA THR A 183 0.68 14.83 -4.34
C THR A 183 -0.35 14.74 -5.47
N ILE A 184 -1.00 15.85 -5.84
CA ILE A 184 -1.93 15.89 -6.98
C ILE A 184 -1.19 15.65 -8.30
N ARG A 185 -0.04 16.32 -8.51
CA ARG A 185 0.79 16.11 -9.72
C ARG A 185 1.34 14.69 -9.82
N LEU A 186 1.61 14.05 -8.68
CA LEU A 186 2.06 12.66 -8.63
C LEU A 186 0.91 11.65 -8.78
N GLY A 187 -0.35 12.10 -8.86
CA GLY A 187 -1.52 11.25 -9.06
C GLY A 187 -1.40 10.39 -10.33
N ASP A 188 -1.19 11.03 -11.49
CA ASP A 188 -1.01 10.34 -12.78
C ASP A 188 0.13 9.30 -12.71
N PHE A 189 1.20 9.63 -11.99
CA PHE A 189 2.33 8.74 -11.82
C PHE A 189 2.03 7.55 -10.87
N CYS A 190 1.15 7.73 -9.88
CA CYS A 190 0.67 6.62 -9.07
C CYS A 190 -0.19 5.66 -9.91
N ASP A 191 -1.05 6.22 -10.78
CA ASP A 191 -1.90 5.45 -11.67
C ASP A 191 -1.05 4.63 -12.67
N GLU A 192 -0.05 5.26 -13.31
CA GLU A 192 0.91 4.58 -14.19
C GLU A 192 1.60 3.39 -13.51
N VAL A 193 2.01 3.56 -12.26
CA VAL A 193 2.71 2.50 -11.50
C VAL A 193 1.75 1.40 -11.05
N ALA A 194 0.52 1.75 -10.67
CA ALA A 194 -0.52 0.77 -10.34
C ALA A 194 -0.89 -0.07 -11.57
N ASP A 195 -1.04 0.56 -12.74
CA ASP A 195 -1.30 -0.11 -14.01
C ASP A 195 -0.15 -1.04 -14.41
N ALA A 196 1.11 -0.58 -14.26
CA ALA A 196 2.29 -1.41 -14.52
C ALA A 196 2.34 -2.63 -13.60
N ALA A 197 2.03 -2.46 -12.30
CA ALA A 197 1.95 -3.57 -11.37
C ALA A 197 0.85 -4.57 -11.78
N CYS A 198 -0.32 -4.10 -12.18
CA CYS A 198 -1.41 -4.95 -12.66
C CYS A 198 -1.03 -5.71 -13.95
N ALA A 199 -0.42 -5.01 -14.91
CA ALA A 199 0.00 -5.58 -16.19
C ALA A 199 1.10 -6.63 -16.05
N SER A 200 1.90 -6.59 -14.98
CA SER A 200 2.95 -7.57 -14.70
C SER A 200 2.41 -8.93 -14.23
N LEU A 201 1.21 -8.96 -13.66
CA LEU A 201 0.65 -10.18 -13.06
C LEU A 201 0.37 -11.28 -14.10
N PRO A 202 0.58 -12.57 -13.75
CA PRO A 202 0.84 -13.09 -12.40
C PRO A 202 2.31 -13.00 -11.94
N VAL A 203 3.22 -12.46 -12.76
CA VAL A 203 4.62 -12.24 -12.36
C VAL A 203 4.67 -11.00 -11.46
N LEU A 204 5.34 -11.12 -10.32
CA LEU A 204 5.49 -10.00 -9.38
C LEU A 204 6.53 -8.99 -9.88
N MET A 205 6.40 -7.74 -9.44
CA MET A 205 7.42 -6.74 -9.71
C MET A 205 8.73 -7.05 -8.97
N GLU A 206 9.85 -6.96 -9.68
CA GLU A 206 11.19 -7.27 -9.19
C GLU A 206 11.99 -5.99 -8.98
N LEU A 207 11.61 -5.23 -7.95
CA LEU A 207 12.21 -3.93 -7.64
C LEU A 207 12.73 -3.92 -6.20
N SER A 208 13.89 -3.32 -5.99
CA SER A 208 14.54 -3.17 -4.69
C SER A 208 15.07 -1.74 -4.55
N ASP A 209 15.13 -1.24 -3.31
CA ASP A 209 15.64 0.09 -3.00
C ASP A 209 16.55 0.05 -1.76
N PRO A 210 17.83 -0.33 -1.93
CA PRO A 210 18.77 -0.44 -0.82
C PRO A 210 18.95 0.86 -0.01
N LEU A 211 18.64 2.02 -0.61
CA LEU A 211 18.67 3.31 0.08
C LEU A 211 17.56 3.40 1.13
N LEU A 212 16.34 2.94 0.82
CA LEU A 212 15.24 2.90 1.79
C LEU A 212 15.50 1.86 2.89
N ASP A 213 16.11 0.72 2.55
CA ASP A 213 16.57 -0.27 3.55
C ASP A 213 17.56 0.37 4.52
N MET A 214 18.57 1.09 4.01
CA MET A 214 19.55 1.79 4.84
C MET A 214 18.90 2.84 5.75
N PHE A 215 17.93 3.62 5.23
CA PHE A 215 17.22 4.60 6.04
C PHE A 215 16.41 3.94 7.17
N ALA A 216 15.75 2.82 6.91
CA ALA A 216 15.00 2.12 7.95
C ALA A 216 15.90 1.54 9.04
N GLU A 217 17.04 0.93 8.67
CA GLU A 217 18.00 0.40 9.63
C GLU A 217 18.67 1.50 10.47
N ALA A 218 19.04 2.62 9.83
CA ALA A 218 19.60 3.77 10.54
C ALA A 218 18.58 4.41 11.49
N HIS A 219 17.32 4.51 11.06
CA HIS A 219 16.22 5.01 11.88
C HIS A 219 15.95 4.13 13.11
N ALA A 220 16.04 2.81 12.96
CA ALA A 220 15.78 1.84 14.04
C ALA A 220 16.73 1.97 15.25
N VAL A 221 17.93 2.52 15.04
CA VAL A 221 18.93 2.74 16.10
C VAL A 221 19.06 4.20 16.52
N ARG A 222 18.21 5.08 15.99
CA ARG A 222 18.24 6.52 16.25
C ARG A 222 17.77 6.84 17.65
N ASP A 223 18.43 7.80 18.31
CA ASP A 223 17.96 8.34 19.58
C ASP A 223 16.79 9.31 19.33
N ARG A 224 15.68 9.09 20.06
CA ARG A 224 14.44 9.91 20.04
C ARG A 224 13.80 10.11 18.65
N PRO A 225 13.41 9.04 17.93
CA PRO A 225 12.69 9.17 16.68
C PRO A 225 11.27 9.72 16.92
N LEU A 226 10.77 10.55 15.99
CA LEU A 226 9.41 11.09 16.01
C LEU A 226 8.40 10.15 15.36
N PHE A 227 8.86 9.29 14.44
CA PHE A 227 8.08 8.25 13.80
C PHE A 227 8.68 6.86 14.07
N VAL A 228 8.05 5.83 13.52
CA VAL A 228 8.60 4.49 13.31
C VAL A 228 8.89 4.34 11.81
N SER A 229 9.92 3.58 11.43
CA SER A 229 10.22 3.28 10.02
C SER A 229 10.30 1.79 9.76
#